data_AF-A0A6G9WDX6-F1
#
_entry.id   AF-A0A6G9WDX6-F1
#
_cell.length_a   1.000
_cell.length_b   1.000
_cell.length_c   1.000
_cell.angle_alpha   90.00
_cell.angle_beta   90.00
_cell.angle_gamma   90.00
#
_symmetry.space_group_name_H-M   'P 1'
#
loop_
_entity.id
_entity.type
_entity.pdbx_description
1 polymer ?
#
loop_
_entity_poly.entity_id
_entity_poly.type
_entity_poly.pdbx_seq_one_letter_code
_entity_poly.pdbx_strand_id
1 'polypeptide(L)'
;MTSQNAEMVTLVDLQSGEVLAQTPVAGKPAAVAYDPVAARAYVMAADTGRLYVLDERGGVKASRNLGEGAFGLAAAPQGGLFVTDWSRRD
;
A
#
# COMPACT_ATOMS: atom_id res chain seq x y z
N MET A 1 9.13 -1.79 1.16
CA MET A 1 9.23 -2.76 0.05
C MET A 1 8.00 -3.66 0.07
N THR A 2 7.41 -3.94 -1.09
CA THR A 2 6.33 -4.92 -1.24
C THR A 2 6.90 -6.24 -1.76
N SER A 3 6.37 -7.36 -1.29
CA SER A 3 6.69 -8.70 -1.81
C SER A 3 5.40 -9.43 -2.13
N GLN A 4 5.10 -9.53 -3.42
CA GLN A 4 3.83 -10.09 -3.91
C GLN A 4 3.65 -11.55 -3.50
N ASN A 5 4.64 -12.39 -3.81
CA ASN A 5 4.56 -13.83 -3.56
C ASN A 5 4.59 -14.18 -2.07
N ALA A 6 5.23 -13.34 -1.25
CA ALA A 6 5.28 -13.52 0.20
C ALA A 6 4.13 -12.84 0.94
N GLU A 7 3.26 -12.12 0.23
CA GLU A 7 2.15 -11.35 0.82
C GLU A 7 2.59 -10.46 1.98
N MET A 8 3.66 -9.69 1.75
CA MET A 8 4.37 -8.98 2.81
C MET A 8 4.75 -7.56 2.41
N VAL A 9 4.71 -6.64 3.37
CA VAL A 9 5.34 -5.32 3.30
C VAL A 9 6.48 -5.28 4.31
N THR A 10 7.68 -4.96 3.85
CA THR A 10 8.85 -4.77 4.71
C THR A 10 9.19 -3.28 4.82
N LEU A 11 9.24 -2.77 6.05
CA LEU A 11 9.80 -1.46 6.37
C LEU A 11 11.30 -1.63 6.63
N VAL A 12 12.11 -0.81 5.97
CA VAL A 12 13.58 -0.89 6.01
C VAL A 12 14.13 0.47 6.41
N ASP A 13 15.10 0.49 7.31
CA ASP A 13 15.90 1.67 7.60
C ASP A 13 16.87 1.92 6.44
N LEU A 14 16.85 3.12 5.86
CA LEU A 14 17.67 3.42 4.68
C LEU A 14 19.15 3.72 5.01
N GLN A 15 19.48 3.98 6.27
CA GLN A 15 20.86 4.25 6.69
C GLN A 15 21.60 2.94 7.00
N SER A 16 20.99 2.06 7.79
CA SER A 16 21.57 0.78 8.20
C SER A 16 21.23 -0.38 7.26
N GLY A 17 20.14 -0.26 6.50
CA GLY A 17 19.59 -1.36 5.70
C GLY A 17 18.83 -2.40 6.54
N GLU A 18 18.64 -2.16 7.84
CA GLU A 18 17.97 -3.11 8.73
C GLU A 18 16.46 -3.15 8.48
N VAL A 19 15.86 -4.32 8.69
CA VAL A 19 14.41 -4.49 8.66
C VAL A 19 13.82 -3.99 9.97
N LEU A 20 13.02 -2.93 9.89
CA LEU A 20 12.34 -2.32 11.03
C LEU A 20 10.99 -2.99 11.34
N ALA A 21 10.29 -3.45 10.30
CA ALA A 21 9.03 -4.16 10.45
C ALA A 21 8.72 -5.05 9.24
N GLN A 22 7.95 -6.11 9.47
CA GLN A 22 7.36 -6.94 8.43
C GLN A 22 5.87 -7.09 8.71
N THR A 23 5.05 -6.72 7.73
CA THR A 23 3.60 -6.65 7.86
C THR A 23 2.93 -7.52 6.82
N PRO A 24 2.20 -8.57 7.23
CA PRO A 24 1.41 -9.38 6.32
C PRO A 24 0.35 -8.53 5.61
N VAL A 25 0.33 -8.60 4.29
CA VAL A 25 -0.66 -7.95 3.41
C VAL A 25 -1.05 -8.94 2.33
N ALA A 26 -2.22 -9.54 2.47
CA ALA A 26 -2.74 -10.55 1.55
C ALA A 26 -3.12 -9.96 0.18
N GLY A 27 -3.12 -10.79 -0.85
CA GLY A 27 -3.58 -10.44 -2.20
C GLY A 27 -2.50 -9.79 -3.08
N LYS A 28 -1.24 -10.23 -2.93
CA LYS A 28 -0.09 -9.78 -3.71
C LYS A 28 0.10 -8.25 -3.70
N PRO A 29 0.61 -7.67 -2.60
CA PRO A 29 0.85 -6.24 -2.49
C PRO A 29 1.87 -5.80 -3.54
N ALA A 30 1.54 -4.75 -4.29
CA ALA A 30 2.32 -4.29 -5.45
C ALA A 30 2.70 -2.82 -5.31
N ALA A 31 1.72 -1.93 -5.49
CA ALA A 31 1.93 -0.49 -5.43
C ALA A 31 1.94 0.02 -3.98
N VAL A 32 2.78 1.02 -3.74
CA VAL A 32 2.84 1.76 -2.47
C VAL A 32 2.89 3.27 -2.73
N ALA A 33 2.17 4.03 -1.93
CA ALA A 33 2.29 5.49 -1.86
C ALA A 33 2.33 5.94 -0.39
N TYR A 34 2.99 7.05 -0.09
CA TYR A 34 3.08 7.59 1.27
C TYR A 34 2.57 9.03 1.30
N ASP A 35 1.80 9.34 2.34
CA ASP A 35 1.27 10.67 2.64
C ASP A 35 1.97 11.19 3.92
N PRO A 36 2.90 12.15 3.79
CA PRO A 36 3.64 12.71 4.92
C PRO A 36 2.78 13.59 5.82
N VAL A 37 1.68 14.15 5.31
CA VAL A 37 0.80 15.03 6.11
C VAL A 37 -0.02 14.19 7.08
N ALA A 38 -0.49 13.03 6.63
CA ALA A 38 -1.26 12.09 7.44
C ALA A 38 -0.42 10.96 8.08
N ALA A 39 0.90 10.96 7.87
CA ALA A 39 1.85 9.98 8.42
C ALA A 39 1.41 8.51 8.16
N ARG A 40 1.09 8.19 6.90
CA ARG A 40 0.58 6.87 6.53
C ARG A 40 1.01 6.41 5.14
N ALA A 41 1.22 5.11 5.00
CA ALA A 41 1.44 4.44 3.74
C ALA A 41 0.15 3.76 3.25
N TYR A 42 0.01 3.70 1.94
CA TYR A 42 -1.08 3.05 1.23
C TYR A 42 -0.50 1.95 0.37
N VAL A 43 -1.02 0.74 0.48
CA VAL A 43 -0.53 -0.42 -0.26
C VAL A 43 -1.69 -1.07 -1.00
N MET A 44 -1.54 -1.26 -2.31
CA MET A 44 -2.54 -1.94 -3.14
C MET A 44 -2.19 -3.43 -3.27
N ALA A 45 -3.13 -4.28 -2.92
CA ALA A 45 -3.12 -5.72 -3.20
C ALA A 45 -3.65 -5.97 -4.61
N ALA A 46 -2.75 -6.28 -5.55
CA ALA A 46 -3.06 -6.32 -6.98
C ALA A 46 -4.07 -7.40 -7.38
N ASP A 47 -4.07 -8.55 -6.70
CA ASP A 47 -4.99 -9.65 -7.02
C ASP A 47 -6.44 -9.32 -6.69
N THR A 48 -6.68 -8.38 -5.77
CA THR A 48 -8.02 -8.11 -5.23
C THR A 48 -8.47 -6.67 -5.38
N GLY A 49 -7.56 -5.74 -5.68
CA GLY A 49 -7.82 -4.30 -5.59
C GLY A 49 -8.08 -3.81 -4.15
N ARG A 50 -7.60 -4.56 -3.15
CA ARG A 50 -7.72 -4.15 -1.75
C ARG A 50 -6.63 -3.14 -1.40
N LEU A 51 -7.07 -1.96 -0.99
CA LEU A 51 -6.22 -0.92 -0.42
C LEU A 51 -6.02 -1.19 1.08
N TYR A 52 -4.77 -1.26 1.52
CA TYR A 52 -4.37 -1.29 2.92
C TYR A 52 -3.76 0.07 3.29
N VAL A 53 -4.10 0.55 4.48
CA VAL A 53 -3.51 1.77 5.07
C VAL A 53 -2.66 1.35 6.25
N LEU A 54 -1.37 1.65 6.18
CA LEU A 54 -0.38 1.32 7.20
C LEU A 54 0.07 2.61 7.90
N ASP A 55 0.33 2.55 9.20
CA ASP A 55 1.06 3.59 9.93
C ASP A 55 2.58 3.51 9.65
N GLU A 56 3.34 4.48 10.17
CA GLU A 56 4.80 4.58 9.95
C GLU A 56 5.60 3.45 10.63
N ARG A 57 4.98 2.67 11.50
CA ARG A 57 5.60 1.48 12.11
C ARG A 57 5.26 0.21 11.33
N GLY A 58 4.58 0.34 10.20
CA GLY A 58 4.13 -0.76 9.36
C GLY A 58 2.82 -1.39 9.83
N GLY A 59 2.17 -0.90 10.89
CA GLY A 59 0.93 -1.46 11.39
C GLY A 59 -0.27 -1.16 10.48
N VAL A 60 -1.07 -2.16 10.14
CA VAL A 60 -2.30 -1.95 9.36
C VAL A 60 -3.35 -1.21 10.21
N LYS A 61 -3.76 -0.03 9.78
CA LYS A 61 -4.77 0.82 10.42
C LYS A 61 -6.16 0.65 9.80
N ALA A 62 -6.22 0.38 8.50
CA ALA A 62 -7.46 0.18 7.79
C ALA A 62 -7.25 -0.65 6.51
N SER A 63 -8.34 -1.22 5.99
CA SER A 63 -8.38 -1.72 4.62
C SER A 63 -9.72 -1.41 3.97
N ARG A 64 -9.72 -1.27 2.64
CA ARG A 64 -10.90 -1.04 1.79
C ARG A 64 -10.75 -1.84 0.51
N ASN A 65 -11.79 -2.55 0.11
CA ASN A 65 -11.81 -3.19 -1.20
C ASN A 65 -12.30 -2.18 -2.23
N LEU A 66 -11.47 -1.85 -3.22
CA LEU A 66 -11.84 -0.94 -4.31
C LEU A 66 -12.30 -1.69 -5.57
N GLY A 67 -12.19 -3.02 -5.57
CA GLY A 67 -12.56 -3.87 -6.70
C GLY A 67 -11.36 -4.24 -7.56
N GLU A 68 -11.46 -5.41 -8.20
CA GLU A 68 -10.45 -5.90 -9.12
C GLU A 68 -10.20 -4.90 -10.24
N GLY A 69 -8.92 -4.60 -10.50
CA GLY A 69 -8.49 -3.60 -11.49
C GLY A 69 -7.87 -2.34 -10.91
N ALA A 70 -8.16 -2.02 -9.64
CA ALA A 70 -7.44 -1.00 -8.90
C ALA A 70 -5.96 -1.42 -8.69
N PHE A 71 -5.02 -0.57 -9.10
CA PHE A 71 -3.59 -0.92 -9.09
C PHE A 71 -2.66 0.22 -8.62
N GLY A 72 -2.38 1.20 -9.49
CA GLY A 72 -1.43 2.28 -9.24
C GLY A 72 -1.96 3.28 -8.20
N LEU A 73 -1.04 3.87 -7.43
CA LEU A 73 -1.36 4.77 -6.32
C LEU A 73 -0.53 6.06 -6.40
N ALA A 74 -1.15 7.20 -6.11
CA ALA A 74 -0.45 8.45 -5.81
C ALA A 74 -1.19 9.24 -4.72
N ALA A 75 -0.50 9.58 -3.64
CA ALA A 75 -1.07 10.36 -2.54
C ALA A 75 -1.17 11.85 -2.91
N ALA A 76 -2.32 12.46 -2.63
CA ALA A 76 -2.55 13.89 -2.84
C ALA A 76 -2.15 14.71 -1.59
N PRO A 77 -1.53 15.89 -1.73
CA PRO A 77 -0.98 16.65 -0.60
C PRO A 77 -1.97 17.10 0.49
N GLN A 78 -3.27 17.12 0.21
CA GLN A 78 -4.31 17.62 1.14
C GLN A 78 -5.29 16.52 1.58
N GLY A 79 -4.89 15.26 1.47
CA GLY A 79 -5.75 14.13 1.79
C GLY A 79 -6.54 13.68 0.58
N GLY A 80 -6.03 12.65 -0.07
CA GLY A 80 -6.64 12.03 -1.23
C GLY A 80 -5.69 10.97 -1.80
N LEU A 81 -6.21 10.07 -2.61
CA LEU A 81 -5.43 9.05 -3.27
C LEU A 81 -5.95 8.92 -4.71
N PHE A 82 -5.09 9.21 -5.68
CA PHE A 82 -5.34 8.82 -7.06
C PHE A 82 -5.08 7.32 -7.19
N VAL A 83 -6.04 6.61 -7.77
CA VAL A 83 -5.98 5.17 -8.00
C VAL A 83 -6.18 4.92 -9.48
N THR A 84 -5.26 4.20 -10.12
CA THR A 84 -5.50 3.75 -11.50
C THR A 84 -6.35 2.50 -11.46
N ASP A 85 -7.32 2.41 -12.37
CA ASP A 85 -8.21 1.26 -12.52
C ASP A 85 -8.18 0.80 -13.98
N TRP A 86 -7.74 -0.44 -14.24
CA TRP A 86 -7.68 -0.99 -15.60
C TRP A 86 -8.98 -1.67 -16.05
N SER A 87 -9.90 -1.95 -15.12
CA SER A 87 -11.11 -2.74 -15.37
C SER A 87 -12.34 -1.85 -15.53
N ARG A 88 -12.29 -0.65 -14.95
CA ARG A 88 -13.35 0.35 -15.08
C ARG A 88 -13.56 0.73 -16.55
N ARG A 89 -14.82 0.65 -16.94
CA ARG A 89 -15.37 1.16 -18.21
C ARG A 89 -16.47 2.14 -17.88
N ASP A 90 -16.14 3.18 -17.14
CA ASP A 90 -16.97 4.38 -17.06
C ASP A 90 -16.61 5.38 -18.16
#